data_AF-A0A1V5E5C4-F1
#
_entry.id   AF-A0A1V5E5C4-F1
#
_cell.length_a   1.000
_cell.length_b   1.000
_cell.length_c   1.000
_cell.angle_alpha   90.00
_cell.angle_beta   90.00
_cell.angle_gamma   90.00
#
_symmetry.space_group_name_H-M   'P 1'
#
loop_
_entity.id
_entity.type
_entity.pdbx_description
1 polymer ?
#
loop_
_entity_poly.entity_id
_entity_poly.type
_entity_poly.pdbx_seq_one_letter_code
_entity_poly.pdbx_strand_id
1 'polypeptide(L)'
;MKATKHRTAGDFAAAFIDWTGANPLRVLRKEKGLSQAVLGAMLGLGHHRVSDFESGLAFPSKPQITAIGKALGAKDFAGRWAAWLNDKPNFAGGIHGKKRERAGATG
;
A
#
# COMPACT_ATOMS: atom_id res chain seq x y z
N MET A 1 19.40 27.85 4.31
CA MET A 1 18.11 27.54 4.96
C MET A 1 17.12 27.09 3.88
N LYS A 2 16.69 25.82 3.85
CA LYS A 2 15.63 25.40 2.90
C LYS A 2 14.28 25.67 3.57
N ALA A 3 13.50 26.58 2.98
CA ALA A 3 12.17 26.91 3.44
C ALA A 3 11.27 25.65 3.39
N THR A 4 10.74 25.25 4.53
CA THR A 4 9.74 24.19 4.62
C THR A 4 8.43 24.76 4.08
N LYS A 5 8.15 24.56 2.78
CA LYS A 5 6.83 24.89 2.21
C LYS A 5 5.77 24.11 3.00
N HIS A 6 4.88 24.82 3.68
CA HIS A 6 3.69 24.23 4.28
C HIS A 6 2.80 23.70 3.14
N ARG A 7 2.58 22.39 3.09
CA ARG A 7 1.63 21.77 2.17
C ARG A 7 0.21 22.10 2.60
N THR A 8 -0.63 22.48 1.64
CA THR A 8 -2.06 22.75 1.84
C THR A 8 -2.84 21.44 1.88
N ALA A 9 -4.10 21.47 2.34
CA ALA A 9 -4.99 20.31 2.31
C ALA A 9 -5.14 19.71 0.89
N GLY A 10 -5.12 20.55 -0.14
CA GLY A 10 -5.16 20.12 -1.54
C GLY A 10 -3.91 19.33 -1.97
N ASP A 11 -2.73 19.75 -1.50
CA ASP A 11 -1.47 19.05 -1.80
C ASP A 11 -1.42 17.67 -1.14
N PHE A 12 -2.04 17.51 0.03
CA PHE A 12 -2.15 16.21 0.69
C PHE A 12 -3.13 15.27 -0.01
N ALA A 13 -4.27 15.78 -0.47
CA ALA A 13 -5.25 14.99 -1.21
C ALA A 13 -4.68 14.48 -2.53
N ALA A 14 -4.00 15.34 -3.29
CA ALA A 14 -3.33 14.95 -4.54
C ALA A 14 -2.27 13.88 -4.29
N ALA A 15 -1.37 14.09 -3.31
CA ALA A 15 -0.34 13.12 -2.97
C ALA A 15 -0.93 11.76 -2.52
N PHE A 16 -2.06 11.77 -1.81
CA PHE A 16 -2.74 10.53 -1.41
C PHE A 16 -3.37 9.80 -2.61
N ILE A 17 -4.03 10.53 -3.52
CA ILE A 17 -4.62 9.97 -4.74
C ILE A 17 -3.53 9.36 -5.61
N ASP A 18 -2.42 10.07 -5.82
CA ASP A 18 -1.29 9.59 -6.62
C ASP A 18 -0.68 8.34 -6.00
N TRP A 19 -0.41 8.37 -4.68
CA TRP A 19 0.14 7.22 -3.97
C TRP A 19 -0.78 5.99 -4.02
N THR A 20 -2.07 6.13 -3.69
CA THR A 20 -3.02 5.00 -3.77
C THR A 20 -3.28 4.54 -5.21
N GLY A 21 -3.20 5.46 -6.18
CA GLY A 21 -3.27 5.17 -7.61
C GLY A 21 -2.12 4.29 -8.09
N ALA A 22 -0.91 4.53 -7.55
CA ALA A 22 0.30 3.78 -7.83
C ALA A 22 0.41 2.45 -7.06
N ASN A 23 -0.62 2.07 -6.28
CA ASN A 23 -0.60 0.81 -5.53
C ASN A 23 -0.44 -0.40 -6.49
N PRO A 24 0.59 -1.24 -6.31
CA PRO A 24 0.91 -2.31 -7.27
C PRO A 24 -0.18 -3.38 -7.36
N LEU A 25 -0.93 -3.63 -6.27
CA LEU A 25 -2.08 -4.53 -6.30
C LEU A 25 -3.18 -3.98 -7.22
N ARG A 26 -3.50 -2.69 -7.06
CA ARG A 26 -4.52 -1.99 -7.86
C ARG A 26 -4.14 -1.96 -9.34
N VAL A 27 -2.89 -1.60 -9.64
CA VAL A 27 -2.37 -1.51 -11.00
C VAL A 27 -2.46 -2.87 -11.69
N LEU A 28 -1.84 -3.91 -11.11
CA LEU A 28 -1.81 -5.26 -11.69
C LEU A 28 -3.21 -5.87 -11.82
N ARG A 29 -4.09 -5.63 -10.83
CA ARG A 29 -5.48 -6.10 -10.89
C ARG A 29 -6.21 -5.48 -12.09
N LYS A 30 -6.06 -4.18 -12.28
CA LYS A 30 -6.70 -3.45 -13.40
C LYS A 30 -6.13 -3.85 -14.75
N GLU A 31 -4.82 -4.03 -14.87
CA GLU A 31 -4.17 -4.54 -16.09
C GLU A 31 -4.74 -5.90 -16.52
N LYS A 32 -5.16 -6.72 -15.55
CA LYS A 32 -5.83 -8.00 -15.79
C LYS A 32 -7.35 -7.91 -15.95
N GLY A 33 -7.93 -6.72 -15.92
CA GLY A 33 -9.39 -6.54 -16.03
C GLY A 33 -10.19 -7.11 -14.85
N LEU A 34 -9.56 -7.35 -13.70
CA LEU A 34 -10.22 -7.98 -12.56
C LEU A 34 -10.92 -6.94 -11.68
N SER A 35 -12.13 -7.25 -11.21
CA SER A 35 -12.75 -6.49 -10.13
C SER A 35 -12.12 -6.87 -8.78
N GLN A 36 -12.29 -6.03 -7.75
CA GLN A 36 -11.84 -6.36 -6.39
C GLN A 36 -12.53 -7.63 -5.86
N ALA A 37 -13.80 -7.84 -6.21
CA ALA A 37 -14.55 -9.03 -5.80
C ALA A 37 -13.98 -10.31 -6.44
N VAL A 38 -13.65 -10.27 -7.73
CA VAL A 38 -13.04 -11.41 -8.43
C VAL A 38 -11.68 -11.74 -7.83
N LEU A 39 -10.82 -10.73 -7.62
CA LEU A 39 -9.52 -10.97 -6.98
C LEU A 39 -9.66 -11.47 -5.54
N GLY A 40 -10.62 -10.94 -4.77
CA GLY A 40 -10.94 -11.43 -3.44
C GLY A 40 -11.28 -12.91 -3.46
N ALA A 41 -12.21 -13.32 -4.34
CA ALA A 41 -12.58 -14.73 -4.50
C ALA A 41 -11.39 -15.62 -4.87
N MET A 42 -10.52 -15.18 -5.80
CA MET A 42 -9.29 -15.91 -6.17
C MET A 42 -8.33 -16.12 -4.98
N LEU A 43 -8.34 -15.21 -4.01
CA LEU A 43 -7.46 -15.24 -2.84
C LEU A 43 -8.13 -15.82 -1.59
N GLY A 44 -9.41 -16.20 -1.65
CA GLY A 44 -10.19 -16.60 -0.48
C GLY A 44 -10.41 -15.45 0.52
N LEU A 45 -10.55 -14.22 0.03
CA LEU A 45 -10.76 -12.99 0.82
C LEU A 45 -12.05 -12.28 0.40
N GLY A 46 -12.63 -11.50 1.30
CA GLY A 46 -13.70 -10.57 0.94
C GLY A 46 -13.20 -9.41 0.08
N HIS A 47 -14.04 -8.86 -0.79
CA HIS A 47 -13.70 -7.70 -1.64
C HIS A 47 -13.21 -6.49 -0.82
N HIS A 48 -13.77 -6.28 0.38
CA HIS A 48 -13.38 -5.20 1.30
C HIS A 48 -11.91 -5.32 1.71
N ARG A 49 -11.38 -6.54 1.91
CA ARG A 49 -9.95 -6.75 2.21
C ARG A 49 -9.05 -6.29 1.06
N VAL A 50 -9.46 -6.53 -0.19
CA VAL A 50 -8.74 -6.05 -1.37
C VAL A 50 -8.77 -4.52 -1.40
N SER A 51 -9.93 -3.91 -1.12
CA SER A 51 -10.06 -2.45 -1.02
C SER A 51 -9.17 -1.84 0.08
N ASP A 52 -9.11 -2.47 1.26
CA ASP A 52 -8.25 -2.02 2.37
C ASP A 52 -6.77 -2.09 2.01
N PHE A 53 -6.36 -3.12 1.28
CA PHE A 53 -4.99 -3.24 0.78
C PHE A 53 -4.68 -2.16 -0.27
N GLU A 54 -5.60 -1.90 -1.20
CA GLU A 54 -5.40 -0.91 -2.27
C GLU A 54 -5.36 0.53 -1.75
N SER A 55 -6.10 0.82 -0.67
CA SER A 55 -6.12 2.12 -0.01
C SER A 55 -5.01 2.31 1.03
N GLY A 56 -4.32 1.24 1.40
CA GLY A 56 -3.30 1.25 2.46
C GLY A 56 -3.87 1.36 3.87
N LEU A 57 -5.16 1.07 4.06
CA LEU A 57 -5.80 0.94 5.38
C LEU A 57 -5.36 -0.34 6.10
N ALA A 58 -5.08 -1.39 5.34
CA ALA A 58 -4.52 -2.63 5.85
C ALA A 58 -3.34 -3.09 4.99
N PHE A 59 -2.49 -3.94 5.57
CA PHE A 59 -1.38 -4.54 4.85
C PHE A 59 -1.53 -6.07 4.81
N PRO A 60 -1.31 -6.70 3.64
CA PRO A 60 -1.34 -8.15 3.52
C PRO A 60 -0.19 -8.78 4.33
N SER A 61 -0.46 -9.95 4.91
CA SER A 61 0.57 -10.76 5.54
C SER A 61 1.58 -11.31 4.51
N LYS A 62 2.73 -11.82 4.95
CA LYS A 62 3.71 -12.44 4.05
C LYS A 62 3.10 -13.54 3.16
N PRO A 63 2.31 -14.51 3.70
CA PRO A 63 1.62 -15.49 2.86
C PRO A 63 0.66 -14.85 1.85
N GLN A 64 -0.06 -13.79 2.23
CA GLN A 64 -0.97 -13.08 1.33
C GLN A 64 -0.21 -12.35 0.21
N ILE A 65 0.94 -11.73 0.49
CA ILE A 65 1.81 -11.14 -0.55
C ILE A 65 2.24 -12.21 -1.56
N THR A 66 2.64 -13.39 -1.09
CA THR A 66 2.99 -14.51 -1.99
C THR A 66 1.78 -14.98 -2.81
N ALA A 67 0.61 -15.12 -2.20
CA ALA A 67 -0.62 -15.53 -2.89
C ALA A 67 -1.05 -14.51 -3.96
N ILE A 68 -1.00 -13.22 -3.63
CA ILE A 68 -1.29 -12.12 -4.55
C ILE A 68 -0.32 -12.16 -5.76
N GLY A 69 0.98 -12.27 -5.50
CA GLY A 69 1.99 -12.35 -6.57
C GLY A 69 1.73 -13.53 -7.52
N LYS A 70 1.37 -14.70 -6.97
CA LYS A 70 0.99 -15.88 -7.77
C LYS A 70 -0.29 -15.64 -8.59
N ALA A 71 -1.36 -15.16 -7.94
CA ALA A 71 -2.64 -14.90 -8.60
C ALA A 71 -2.53 -13.86 -9.73
N LEU A 72 -1.65 -12.88 -9.57
CA LEU A 72 -1.41 -11.83 -10.56
C LEU A 72 -0.23 -12.14 -11.50
N GLY A 73 0.42 -13.30 -11.40
CA GLY A 73 1.58 -13.65 -12.24
C GLY A 73 2.77 -12.70 -12.10
N ALA A 74 2.89 -12.00 -10.97
CA ALA A 74 3.94 -11.02 -10.70
C ALA A 74 5.05 -11.64 -9.85
N LYS A 75 6.19 -11.97 -10.49
CA LYS A 75 7.34 -12.62 -9.83
C LYS A 75 7.90 -11.83 -8.64
N ASP A 76 7.97 -10.50 -8.75
CA ASP A 76 8.47 -9.62 -7.69
C ASP A 76 7.35 -8.70 -7.13
N PHE A 77 6.21 -9.28 -6.80
CA PHE A 77 5.14 -8.50 -6.16
C PHE A 77 5.59 -7.93 -4.80
N ALA A 78 6.37 -8.69 -4.04
CA ALA A 78 6.86 -8.27 -2.73
C ALA A 78 7.78 -7.03 -2.82
N GLY A 79 8.70 -6.97 -3.78
CA GLY A 79 9.56 -5.82 -4.00
C GLY A 79 8.77 -4.58 -4.42
N ARG A 80 7.84 -4.73 -5.39
CA ARG A 80 6.96 -3.63 -5.81
C ARG A 80 6.10 -3.09 -4.66
N TRP A 81 5.54 -3.98 -3.86
CA TRP A 81 4.76 -3.62 -2.68
C TRP A 81 5.59 -2.87 -1.64
N ALA A 82 6.81 -3.34 -1.34
CA ALA A 82 7.70 -2.68 -0.41
C ALA A 82 8.15 -1.29 -0.91
N ALA A 83 8.45 -1.16 -2.21
CA ALA A 83 8.79 0.12 -2.82
C ALA A 83 7.63 1.13 -2.69
N TRP A 84 6.40 0.70 -3.00
CA TRP A 84 5.20 1.52 -2.85
C TRP A 84 4.95 1.96 -1.39
N LEU A 85 5.20 1.08 -0.41
CA LEU A 85 5.09 1.44 1.01
C LEU A 85 6.16 2.45 1.45
N ASN A 86 7.37 2.34 0.93
CA ASN A 86 8.46 3.28 1.23
C ASN A 86 8.22 4.66 0.62
N ASP A 87 7.48 4.73 -0.49
CA ASP A 87 7.06 5.97 -1.13
C ASP A 87 5.79 6.59 -0.51
N LYS A 88 5.30 6.03 0.61
CA LYS A 88 4.13 6.55 1.31
C LYS A 88 4.37 8.02 1.70
N PRO A 89 3.51 8.96 1.26
CA PRO A 89 3.65 10.34 1.63
C PRO A 89 3.57 10.51 3.15
N ASN A 90 4.41 11.40 3.69
CA ASN A 90 4.34 11.75 5.10
C ASN A 90 3.11 12.65 5.34
N PHE A 91 2.02 12.05 5.82
CA PHE A 91 0.76 12.72 6.13
C PHE A 91 0.69 13.31 7.54
N ALA A 92 1.83 13.53 8.23
CA ALA A 92 1.91 13.90 9.65
C ALA A 92 0.76 14.84 10.12
N GLY A 93 -0.26 14.20 10.69
CA GLY A 93 -1.59 14.73 10.98
C GLY A 93 -2.68 13.64 11.12
N GLY A 94 -2.46 12.61 11.97
CA GLY A 94 -3.43 11.54 12.33
C GLY A 94 -3.39 10.29 11.42
N ILE A 95 -3.70 9.04 11.79
CA ILE A 95 -4.36 8.39 12.95
C ILE A 95 -3.63 7.03 13.19
N HIS A 96 -2.36 7.03 13.60
CA HIS A 96 -1.73 5.86 14.25
C HIS A 96 -0.46 6.33 14.95
N GLY A 97 -0.64 6.77 16.19
CA GLY A 97 0.46 6.86 17.13
C GLY A 97 0.94 5.44 17.44
N LYS A 98 2.13 5.09 16.95
CA LYS A 98 3.27 4.71 17.77
C LYS A 98 4.47 4.39 16.87
N LYS A 99 5.51 5.19 17.06
CA LYS A 99 6.92 4.96 16.73
C LYS A 99 7.26 3.45 16.68
N ARG A 100 7.76 2.96 15.55
CA ARG A 100 8.68 1.82 15.57
C ARG A 100 10.07 2.36 15.79
N GLU A 101 10.42 2.60 17.05
CA GLU A 101 11.83 2.69 17.44
C GLU A 101 12.41 1.26 17.34
N ARG A 102 13.30 1.05 16.37
CA ARG A 102 14.25 -0.06 16.46
C ARG A 102 15.32 0.35 17.47
N ALA A 103 15.14 -0.05 18.72
CA ALA A 103 16.26 -0.10 19.64
C ALA A 103 17.19 -1.21 19.13
N GLY A 104 18.38 -0.82 18.70
CA GLY A 104 19.51 -1.73 18.69
C GLY A 104 19.76 -2.16 20.13
N ALA A 105 19.85 -3.47 20.35
CA ALA A 105 20.45 -4.04 21.54
C ALA A 105 21.51 -5.01 21.05
N THR A 106 22.72 -4.48 20.92
CA THR A 106 23.96 -5.21 21.17
C THR A 106 23.90 -5.75 22.61
N GLY A 107 24.11 -7.04 22.75
CA GLY A 107 24.33 -7.76 24.00
C GLY A 107 24.96 -9.09 23.65
#